data_AF-A0A0D3KIX4-F1
#
_entry.id   AF-A0A0D3KIX4-F1
#
_cell.length_a   1.000
_cell.length_b   1.000
_cell.length_c   1.000
_cell.angle_alpha   90.00
_cell.angle_beta   90.00
_cell.angle_gamma   90.00
#
_symmetry.space_group_name_H-M   'P 1'
#
loop_
_entity.id
_entity.type
_entity.pdbx_description
1 polymer ?
#
loop_
_entity_poly.entity_id
_entity_poly.type
_entity_poly.pdbx_seq_one_letter_code
_entity_poly.pdbx_strand_id
1 'polypeptide(L)'
;ATEQSQPQTPSGAESASGTATDEESVNEADGEATGGKGEQLAAQADSQPNMGSDSQPTISDWLNAKHADRRPKVKVAPRGGWWVVSLYDHSLQALRPWAEAGYNCVAFDWKHPEGKPTMDGGVERRHADLDDPATLEAIEEEFGAHTHFVSGFPPCNDLSKLDGPNRSRKSQKNPAYQHNAADRCSSLAEAIEKWPSKPRFYLENPETGALKKLWRGPDFDFDPCDYGGYLPKSDPKPSSGFPAMDAYKKRTGLWTGNGFRMPPHRKVKVDAAFKGVVSIGRGEGTKEADRSLTPRGFAIAVCIYNAADEDRQVYDMRPSSRQPSGGRPGAAARAAEVER
;
A
#
# COMPACT_ATOMS: atom_id res chain seq x y z
N ALA A 1 38.29 -12.30 -45.93
CA ALA A 1 37.31 -13.28 -46.44
C ALA A 1 35.96 -12.89 -45.84
N THR A 2 35.16 -12.02 -46.46
CA THR A 2 34.03 -12.33 -47.41
C THR A 2 33.15 -13.47 -46.85
N GLU A 3 31.84 -13.34 -46.62
CA GLU A 3 30.71 -12.70 -47.33
C GLU A 3 29.65 -12.22 -46.28
N GLN A 4 28.98 -11.05 -46.35
CA GLN A 4 27.85 -10.63 -47.19
C GLN A 4 26.66 -11.60 -47.29
N SER A 5 25.52 -11.26 -46.64
CA SER A 5 24.21 -11.11 -47.31
C SER A 5 23.08 -10.71 -46.34
N GLN A 6 22.42 -9.60 -46.67
CA GLN A 6 21.00 -9.27 -46.41
C GLN A 6 20.38 -9.02 -47.81
N PRO A 7 19.08 -8.71 -47.96
CA PRO A 7 17.85 -9.26 -47.36
C PRO A 7 16.82 -9.62 -48.47
N GLN A 8 15.70 -10.28 -48.13
CA GLN A 8 14.51 -10.30 -49.01
C GLN A 8 13.20 -10.21 -48.24
N THR A 9 12.45 -9.15 -48.52
CA THR A 9 10.99 -9.01 -48.39
C THR A 9 10.29 -9.65 -49.59
N PRO A 10 8.99 -9.98 -49.46
CA PRO A 10 8.07 -9.59 -50.53
C PRO A 10 6.78 -8.90 -50.03
N SER A 11 6.32 -7.96 -50.86
CA SER A 11 4.96 -7.43 -51.01
C SER A 11 3.91 -8.54 -51.06
N GLY A 12 2.64 -8.40 -50.68
CA GLY A 12 1.70 -7.30 -50.84
C GLY A 12 0.43 -7.89 -51.48
N ALA A 13 -0.76 -7.62 -50.94
CA ALA A 13 -2.04 -7.79 -51.63
C ALA A 13 -3.16 -7.08 -50.85
N GLU A 14 -3.65 -5.98 -51.42
CA GLU A 14 -4.96 -5.41 -51.15
C GLU A 14 -6.05 -6.28 -51.79
N SER A 15 -7.22 -6.36 -51.14
CA SER A 15 -8.49 -6.41 -51.88
C SER A 15 -9.62 -5.84 -51.03
N ALA A 16 -10.32 -4.87 -51.62
CA ALA A 16 -11.55 -4.26 -51.13
C ALA A 16 -12.76 -4.89 -51.84
N SER A 17 -13.93 -4.81 -51.17
CA SER A 17 -15.32 -4.83 -51.65
C SER A 17 -16.17 -5.63 -50.64
N GLY A 18 -17.38 -5.23 -50.25
CA GLY A 18 -18.25 -4.12 -50.58
C GLY A 18 -19.67 -4.50 -50.12
N THR A 19 -20.48 -3.50 -49.74
CA THR A 19 -21.97 -3.46 -49.78
C THR A 19 -22.77 -4.50 -48.96
N ALA A 20 -23.96 -4.28 -48.40
CA ALA A 20 -24.90 -3.17 -48.23
C ALA A 20 -26.06 -3.70 -47.31
N THR A 21 -26.82 -2.77 -46.69
CA THR A 21 -28.23 -2.87 -46.20
C THR A 21 -28.56 -3.94 -45.12
N ASP A 22 -29.40 -3.73 -44.11
CA ASP A 22 -30.78 -3.24 -44.13
C ASP A 22 -31.20 -2.54 -42.81
N GLU A 23 -32.18 -1.66 -42.96
CA GLU A 23 -33.07 -1.09 -41.95
C GLU A 23 -34.08 -2.14 -41.45
N GLU A 24 -34.53 -2.09 -40.19
CA GLU A 24 -35.98 -2.04 -39.86
C GLU A 24 -36.27 -1.91 -38.34
N SER A 25 -37.21 -0.99 -38.05
CA SER A 25 -38.27 -0.94 -37.01
C SER A 25 -38.03 -1.58 -35.62
N VAL A 26 -38.09 -0.81 -34.53
CA VAL A 26 -39.32 -0.33 -33.81
C VAL A 26 -40.21 -1.48 -33.31
N ASN A 27 -40.33 -1.60 -31.98
CA ASN A 27 -41.60 -1.88 -31.32
C ASN A 27 -41.58 -1.39 -29.87
N GLU A 28 -42.38 -0.35 -29.63
CA GLU A 28 -42.98 -0.02 -28.33
C GLU A 28 -44.06 -1.07 -28.00
N ALA A 29 -44.21 -1.41 -26.73
CA ALA A 29 -45.50 -1.84 -26.19
C ALA A 29 -45.51 -1.66 -24.66
N ASP A 30 -46.37 -0.74 -24.24
CA ASP A 30 -46.87 -0.54 -22.89
C ASP A 30 -47.59 -1.79 -22.35
N GLY A 31 -47.61 -1.93 -21.03
CA GLY A 31 -48.37 -2.99 -20.34
C GLY A 31 -48.50 -2.70 -18.85
N GLU A 32 -49.72 -2.35 -18.45
CA GLU A 32 -50.14 -1.80 -17.17
C GLU A 32 -49.94 -2.66 -15.91
N ALA A 33 -50.02 -1.92 -14.81
CA ALA A 33 -50.15 -2.32 -13.41
C ALA A 33 -51.25 -3.35 -13.11
N THR A 34 -50.95 -4.24 -12.16
CA THR A 34 -51.93 -4.73 -11.18
C THR A 34 -51.30 -4.84 -9.81
N GLY A 35 -51.92 -4.17 -8.82
CA GLY A 35 -51.50 -4.19 -7.43
C GLY A 35 -51.91 -5.46 -6.67
N GLY A 36 -51.14 -5.76 -5.63
CA GLY A 36 -51.47 -6.77 -4.62
C GLY A 36 -50.80 -6.38 -3.29
N LYS A 37 -51.63 -6.07 -2.30
CA LYS A 37 -51.24 -5.69 -0.93
C LYS A 37 -50.76 -6.90 -0.13
N GLY A 38 -49.80 -6.65 0.77
CA GLY A 38 -49.76 -7.26 2.11
C GLY A 38 -48.65 -8.27 2.35
N GLU A 39 -47.54 -7.83 2.96
CA GLU A 39 -47.19 -8.17 4.35
C GLU A 39 -45.88 -7.45 4.73
N GLN A 40 -45.98 -6.52 5.67
CA GLN A 40 -44.85 -5.79 6.26
C GLN A 40 -44.18 -6.66 7.32
N LEU A 41 -42.95 -7.12 7.05
CA LEU A 41 -42.00 -7.47 8.08
C LEU A 41 -41.10 -6.25 8.30
N ALA A 42 -41.24 -5.64 9.48
CA ALA A 42 -40.49 -4.47 9.89
C ALA A 42 -39.00 -4.79 10.01
N ALA A 43 -38.22 -4.38 9.01
CA ALA A 43 -36.79 -4.14 9.16
C ALA A 43 -36.62 -2.67 9.53
N GLN A 44 -36.08 -2.40 10.73
CA GLN A 44 -35.69 -1.07 11.16
C GLN A 44 -34.66 -0.51 10.17
N ALA A 45 -35.11 0.40 9.30
CA ALA A 45 -34.25 1.23 8.50
C ALA A 45 -33.75 2.37 9.40
N ASP A 46 -32.49 2.28 9.80
CA ASP A 46 -31.77 3.45 10.32
C ASP A 46 -31.78 4.52 9.21
N SER A 47 -32.46 5.63 9.50
CA SER A 47 -32.56 6.78 8.62
C SER A 47 -31.17 7.38 8.40
N GLN A 48 -30.56 7.11 7.24
CA GLN A 48 -29.39 7.86 6.80
C GLN A 48 -29.80 9.30 6.46
N PRO A 49 -29.07 10.32 6.94
CA PRO A 49 -29.35 11.69 6.57
C PRO A 49 -29.07 11.91 5.08
N ASN A 50 -29.98 12.64 4.44
CA ASN A 50 -29.91 13.09 3.06
C ASN A 50 -28.63 13.93 2.83
N MET A 51 -27.64 13.38 2.12
CA MET A 51 -26.39 14.07 1.78
C MET A 51 -26.57 14.77 0.43
N GLY A 52 -26.63 16.11 0.45
CA GLY A 52 -26.64 16.95 -0.74
C GLY A 52 -25.31 16.93 -1.50
N SER A 53 -25.40 17.07 -2.83
CA SER A 53 -24.35 17.18 -3.86
C SER A 53 -23.21 16.14 -3.80
N ASP A 54 -23.23 15.23 -4.79
CA ASP A 54 -22.36 14.05 -5.01
C ASP A 54 -20.86 14.36 -5.29
N SER A 55 -20.15 15.07 -4.40
CA SER A 55 -18.69 15.05 -4.39
C SER A 55 -18.20 14.28 -3.16
N GLN A 56 -17.63 13.10 -3.38
CA GLN A 56 -17.02 12.32 -2.29
C GLN A 56 -15.80 13.07 -1.72
N PRO A 57 -15.56 13.01 -0.39
CA PRO A 57 -14.45 13.70 0.25
C PRO A 57 -13.08 13.20 -0.28
N THR A 58 -12.21 14.14 -0.65
CA THR A 58 -10.79 13.90 -0.98
C THR A 58 -10.01 13.36 0.22
N ILE A 59 -8.78 12.87 0.04
CA ILE A 59 -7.91 12.50 1.18
C ILE A 59 -7.72 13.68 2.12
N SER A 60 -7.53 14.88 1.58
CA SER A 60 -7.46 16.11 2.37
C SER A 60 -8.77 16.37 3.10
N ASP A 61 -9.94 16.17 2.47
CA ASP A 61 -11.24 16.29 3.15
C ASP A 61 -11.39 15.23 4.24
N TRP A 62 -10.93 13.99 4.01
CA TRP A 62 -10.89 12.97 5.05
C TRP A 62 -10.01 13.41 6.21
N LEU A 63 -8.84 13.98 5.96
CA LEU A 63 -7.93 14.48 6.99
C LEU A 63 -8.49 15.72 7.72
N ASN A 64 -9.26 16.57 7.03
CA ASN A 64 -9.72 17.87 7.52
C ASN A 64 -11.18 17.88 8.04
N ALA A 65 -12.01 16.89 7.71
CA ALA A 65 -13.44 16.88 8.01
C ALA A 65 -13.78 16.63 9.49
N LYS A 66 -14.78 17.37 9.98
CA LYS A 66 -15.45 17.19 11.28
C LYS A 66 -16.46 16.02 11.32
N HIS A 67 -16.63 15.25 10.24
CA HIS A 67 -17.62 14.15 10.13
C HIS A 67 -17.19 12.85 10.84
N ALA A 68 -16.58 13.02 12.00
CA ALA A 68 -15.91 12.01 12.78
C ALA A 68 -16.80 11.51 13.91
N ASP A 69 -17.75 10.61 13.62
CA ASP A 69 -18.47 9.96 14.71
C ASP A 69 -17.54 9.03 15.53
N ARG A 70 -16.32 8.74 15.05
CA ARG A 70 -15.31 7.93 15.75
C ARG A 70 -13.84 8.25 15.38
N ARG A 71 -13.48 9.49 15.06
CA ARG A 71 -12.09 9.81 14.68
C ARG A 71 -11.30 10.56 15.77
N PRO A 72 -10.03 10.22 15.97
CA PRO A 72 -9.06 11.11 16.60
C PRO A 72 -8.83 12.37 15.75
N LYS A 73 -8.79 13.57 16.36
CA LYS A 73 -8.52 14.86 15.70
C LYS A 73 -7.07 14.90 15.21
N VAL A 74 -6.86 14.91 13.90
CA VAL A 74 -5.52 15.11 13.32
C VAL A 74 -5.14 16.59 13.46
N LYS A 75 -4.26 16.92 14.41
CA LYS A 75 -3.59 18.23 14.40
C LYS A 75 -2.50 18.22 13.34
N VAL A 76 -2.89 18.38 12.06
CA VAL A 76 -2.04 18.67 10.89
C VAL A 76 -0.80 17.77 10.74
N ALA A 77 -0.67 17.06 9.60
CA ALA A 77 0.57 16.32 9.28
C ALA A 77 1.81 17.16 9.63
N PRO A 78 2.83 16.60 10.32
CA PRO A 78 4.00 17.37 10.73
C PRO A 78 4.58 18.07 9.51
N ARG A 79 4.42 19.40 9.41
CA ARG A 79 4.90 20.16 8.26
C ARG A 79 6.41 20.02 8.20
N GLY A 80 6.91 19.25 7.23
CA GLY A 80 8.32 19.04 6.94
C GLY A 80 9.08 18.30 8.04
N GLY A 81 9.27 16.99 7.86
CA GLY A 81 10.27 16.25 8.64
C GLY A 81 10.01 14.74 8.79
N TRP A 82 8.76 14.30 8.69
CA TRP A 82 8.41 12.90 8.92
C TRP A 82 8.19 12.13 7.61
N TRP A 83 8.81 10.96 7.54
CA TRP A 83 8.78 10.07 6.39
C TRP A 83 7.70 8.99 6.53
N VAL A 84 7.13 8.61 5.40
CA VAL A 84 6.44 7.33 5.23
C VAL A 84 7.31 6.46 4.33
N VAL A 85 7.78 5.35 4.88
CA VAL A 85 8.73 4.46 4.21
C VAL A 85 7.99 3.22 3.73
N SER A 86 8.23 2.81 2.48
CA SER A 86 7.70 1.55 1.94
C SER A 86 8.85 0.65 1.50
N LEU A 87 8.89 -0.57 2.02
CA LEU A 87 9.93 -1.57 1.78
C LEU A 87 9.41 -2.67 0.87
N TYR A 88 10.20 -3.08 -0.12
CA TYR A 88 9.80 -3.99 -1.20
C TYR A 88 8.66 -3.44 -2.06
N ASP A 89 8.60 -2.12 -2.27
CA ASP A 89 7.50 -1.46 -2.97
C ASP A 89 7.94 -0.84 -4.29
N HIS A 90 7.81 -1.64 -5.35
CA HIS A 90 7.98 -1.17 -6.72
C HIS A 90 6.79 -0.33 -7.22
N SER A 91 5.58 -0.56 -6.70
CA SER A 91 4.33 -0.03 -7.25
C SER A 91 3.99 1.39 -6.81
N LEU A 92 4.47 1.77 -5.63
CA LEU A 92 4.17 3.00 -4.91
C LEU A 92 2.71 3.16 -4.47
N GLN A 93 1.83 2.20 -4.76
CA GLN A 93 0.39 2.36 -4.59
C GLN A 93 -0.01 2.57 -3.13
N ALA A 94 0.73 1.95 -2.19
CA ALA A 94 0.55 2.15 -0.76
C ALA A 94 0.92 3.57 -0.30
N LEU A 95 1.85 4.23 -1.00
CA LEU A 95 2.38 5.55 -0.66
C LEU A 95 1.63 6.72 -1.30
N ARG A 96 0.95 6.52 -2.44
CA ARG A 96 0.22 7.61 -3.13
C ARG A 96 -0.71 8.41 -2.20
N PRO A 97 -1.54 7.76 -1.34
CA PRO A 97 -2.39 8.49 -0.39
C PRO A 97 -1.61 9.38 0.60
N TRP A 98 -0.42 8.94 1.01
CA TRP A 98 0.44 9.66 1.95
C TRP A 98 1.13 10.86 1.29
N ALA A 99 1.60 10.70 0.05
CA ALA A 99 2.16 11.80 -0.74
C ALA A 99 1.09 12.87 -1.01
N GLU A 100 -0.12 12.48 -1.37
CA GLU A 100 -1.27 13.40 -1.53
C GLU A 100 -1.64 14.10 -0.21
N ALA A 101 -1.45 13.44 0.93
CA ALA A 101 -1.62 14.02 2.26
C ALA A 101 -0.47 14.96 2.69
N GLY A 102 0.59 15.07 1.89
CA GLY A 102 1.73 15.97 2.12
C GLY A 102 2.86 15.40 2.98
N TYR A 103 2.93 14.07 3.16
CA TYR A 103 4.07 13.42 3.79
C TYR A 103 5.25 13.31 2.82
N ASN A 104 6.47 13.28 3.36
CA ASN A 104 7.62 12.82 2.60
C ASN A 104 7.52 11.30 2.43
N CYS A 105 7.58 10.79 1.21
CA CYS A 105 7.40 9.37 0.93
C CYS A 105 8.63 8.81 0.21
N VAL A 106 9.12 7.66 0.67
CA VAL A 106 10.23 6.94 0.04
C VAL A 106 9.91 5.45 -0.09
N ALA A 107 10.19 4.89 -1.26
CA ALA A 107 10.00 3.50 -1.59
C ALA A 107 11.33 2.83 -1.95
N PHE A 108 11.57 1.67 -1.36
CA PHE A 108 12.76 0.85 -1.57
C PHE A 108 12.38 -0.47 -2.23
N ASP A 109 13.03 -0.79 -3.36
CA ASP A 109 12.87 -2.05 -4.08
C ASP A 109 14.05 -2.23 -5.04
N TRP A 110 14.53 -3.45 -5.22
CA TRP A 110 15.64 -3.76 -6.12
C TRP A 110 15.32 -3.50 -7.61
N LYS A 111 14.03 -3.36 -7.96
CA LYS A 111 13.60 -3.02 -9.33
C LYS A 111 13.62 -1.52 -9.59
N HIS A 112 13.78 -0.68 -8.56
CA HIS A 112 13.93 0.76 -8.79
C HIS A 112 15.28 1.03 -9.49
N PRO A 113 15.38 2.12 -10.29
CA PRO A 113 16.62 2.48 -10.97
C PRO A 113 17.77 2.69 -9.99
N GLU A 114 18.93 2.10 -10.29
CA GLU A 114 20.16 2.33 -9.55
C GLU A 114 20.66 3.77 -9.66
N GLY A 115 21.43 4.20 -8.67
CA GLY A 115 22.06 5.53 -8.64
C GLY A 115 21.20 6.57 -7.92
N LYS A 116 20.98 7.73 -8.57
CA LYS A 116 20.30 8.84 -7.92
C LYS A 116 18.82 8.52 -7.68
N PRO A 117 18.25 8.92 -6.53
CA PRO A 117 16.82 8.78 -6.28
C PRO A 117 16.01 9.45 -7.39
N THR A 118 14.86 8.84 -7.72
CA THR A 118 13.93 9.36 -8.74
C THR A 118 12.58 9.65 -8.11
N MET A 119 11.82 10.58 -8.68
CA MET A 119 10.49 10.96 -8.17
C MET A 119 9.38 10.40 -9.06
N ASP A 120 8.30 9.90 -8.46
CA ASP A 120 7.04 9.57 -9.13
C ASP A 120 5.85 9.83 -8.20
N GLY A 121 4.91 10.68 -8.63
CA GLY A 121 3.70 10.97 -7.87
C GLY A 121 3.93 11.53 -6.46
N GLY A 122 5.03 12.26 -6.24
CA GLY A 122 5.43 12.77 -4.91
C GLY A 122 6.14 11.74 -4.03
N VAL A 123 6.47 10.56 -4.56
CA VAL A 123 7.21 9.50 -3.87
C VAL A 123 8.62 9.40 -4.44
N GLU A 124 9.60 9.36 -3.55
CA GLU A 124 11.00 9.08 -3.87
C GLU A 124 11.23 7.58 -4.04
N ARG A 125 11.79 7.16 -5.16
CA ARG A 125 12.14 5.78 -5.47
C ARG A 125 13.63 5.57 -5.33
N ARG A 126 14.02 4.57 -4.56
CA ARG A 126 15.42 4.18 -4.35
C ARG A 126 15.60 2.70 -4.60
N HIS A 127 16.63 2.39 -5.39
CA HIS A 127 17.12 1.02 -5.50
C HIS A 127 17.66 0.55 -4.15
N ALA A 128 17.27 -0.64 -3.72
CA ALA A 128 17.80 -1.27 -2.51
C ALA A 128 17.65 -2.79 -2.58
N ASP A 129 18.73 -3.50 -2.25
CA ASP A 129 18.67 -4.92 -1.93
C ASP A 129 18.34 -5.10 -0.45
N LEU A 130 17.05 -5.30 -0.16
CA LEU A 130 16.53 -5.45 1.20
C LEU A 130 16.77 -6.86 1.79
N ASP A 131 17.45 -7.76 1.05
CA ASP A 131 18.00 -9.00 1.60
C ASP A 131 19.33 -8.81 2.31
N ASP A 132 20.05 -7.74 1.99
CA ASP A 132 21.29 -7.40 2.67
C ASP A 132 20.96 -6.65 3.98
N PRO A 133 21.32 -7.21 5.16
CA PRO A 133 21.11 -6.53 6.44
C PRO A 133 21.76 -5.14 6.49
N ALA A 134 22.90 -4.93 5.82
CA ALA A 134 23.56 -3.62 5.79
C ALA A 134 22.70 -2.55 5.10
N THR A 135 21.90 -2.94 4.10
CA THR A 135 20.95 -2.04 3.45
C THR A 135 19.85 -1.60 4.42
N LEU A 136 19.30 -2.53 5.21
CA LEU A 136 18.28 -2.19 6.21
C LEU A 136 18.85 -1.31 7.33
N GLU A 137 20.08 -1.57 7.78
CA GLU A 137 20.77 -0.73 8.76
C GLU A 137 20.98 0.70 8.24
N ALA A 138 21.39 0.86 6.98
CA ALA A 138 21.56 2.18 6.36
C ALA A 138 20.21 2.94 6.24
N ILE A 139 19.13 2.24 5.90
CA ILE A 139 17.78 2.83 5.86
C ILE A 139 17.34 3.26 7.27
N GLU A 140 17.59 2.44 8.29
CA GLU A 140 17.31 2.81 9.68
C GLU A 140 18.12 4.03 10.11
N GLU A 141 19.41 4.11 9.79
CA GLU A 141 20.26 5.24 10.12
C GLU A 141 19.73 6.54 9.50
N GLU A 142 19.33 6.52 8.23
CA GLU A 142 18.81 7.70 7.53
C GLU A 142 17.39 8.10 7.96
N PHE A 143 16.48 7.14 8.08
CA PHE A 143 15.03 7.40 8.23
C PHE A 143 14.47 7.03 9.60
N GLY A 144 15.11 6.13 10.34
CA GLY A 144 14.57 5.47 11.52
C GLY A 144 14.19 6.43 12.65
N ALA A 145 14.89 7.55 12.80
CA ALA A 145 14.57 8.58 13.79
C ALA A 145 13.38 9.48 13.41
N HIS A 146 13.00 9.54 12.14
CA HIS A 146 12.01 10.48 11.62
C HIS A 146 10.96 9.78 10.74
N THR A 147 10.60 8.54 11.06
CA THR A 147 9.58 7.79 10.32
C THR A 147 8.24 7.78 11.07
N HIS A 148 7.17 8.14 10.36
CA HIS A 148 5.80 8.11 10.87
C HIS A 148 5.20 6.71 10.73
N PHE A 149 5.39 6.11 9.57
CA PHE A 149 4.74 4.87 9.19
C PHE A 149 5.61 4.06 8.22
N VAL A 150 5.54 2.73 8.34
CA VAL A 150 6.21 1.80 7.42
C VAL A 150 5.20 0.82 6.82
N SER A 151 5.24 0.64 5.51
CA SER A 151 4.63 -0.50 4.82
C SER A 151 5.70 -1.43 4.28
N GLY A 152 5.49 -2.74 4.33
CA GLY A 152 6.43 -3.72 3.78
C GLY A 152 5.74 -4.81 2.97
N PHE A 153 6.34 -5.22 1.85
CA PHE A 153 5.80 -6.24 0.95
C PHE A 153 6.84 -7.34 0.63
N PRO A 154 7.40 -8.01 1.65
CA PRO A 154 8.45 -9.01 1.42
C PRO A 154 7.98 -10.10 0.44
N PRO A 155 8.85 -10.58 -0.47
CA PRO A 155 8.46 -11.52 -1.52
C PRO A 155 7.76 -12.78 -0.98
N CYS A 156 6.57 -13.09 -1.52
CA CYS A 156 5.75 -14.21 -1.07
C CYS A 156 5.93 -15.50 -1.88
N ASN A 157 6.75 -15.49 -2.94
CA ASN A 157 6.85 -16.61 -3.90
C ASN A 157 7.18 -17.93 -3.19
N ASP A 158 8.20 -17.93 -2.34
CA ASP A 158 8.64 -19.13 -1.60
C ASP A 158 7.70 -19.54 -0.44
N LEU A 159 6.73 -18.67 -0.11
CA LEU A 159 5.69 -18.91 0.88
C LEU A 159 4.37 -19.37 0.23
N SER A 160 4.23 -19.28 -1.09
CA SER A 160 3.00 -19.60 -1.81
C SER A 160 2.66 -21.10 -1.76
N LYS A 161 1.37 -21.41 -1.54
CA LYS A 161 0.85 -22.77 -1.72
C LYS A 161 0.78 -23.19 -3.19
N LEU A 162 0.65 -22.23 -4.10
CA LEU A 162 0.51 -22.47 -5.53
C LEU A 162 1.82 -22.88 -6.21
N ASP A 163 2.94 -22.80 -5.50
CA ASP A 163 4.27 -23.22 -5.95
C ASP A 163 4.48 -24.74 -6.01
N GLY A 164 3.43 -25.54 -5.75
CA GLY A 164 3.45 -27.00 -5.77
C GLY A 164 4.29 -27.64 -6.89
N PRO A 165 4.14 -27.23 -8.16
CA PRO A 165 4.93 -27.78 -9.28
C PRO A 165 6.44 -27.48 -9.21
N ASN A 166 6.84 -26.34 -8.62
CA ASN A 166 8.24 -25.93 -8.50
C ASN A 166 8.88 -26.29 -7.16
N ARG A 167 8.08 -26.74 -6.18
CA ARG A 167 8.49 -27.02 -4.80
C ARG A 167 9.66 -28.00 -4.72
N SER A 168 9.61 -29.11 -5.46
CA SER A 168 10.66 -30.13 -5.46
C SER A 168 11.99 -29.57 -5.96
N ARG A 169 11.96 -28.85 -7.09
CA ARG A 169 13.16 -28.21 -7.68
C ARG A 169 13.76 -27.15 -6.75
N LYS A 170 12.92 -26.30 -6.14
CA LYS A 170 13.39 -25.28 -5.18
C LYS A 170 14.01 -25.94 -3.95
N SER A 171 13.37 -26.96 -3.40
CA SER A 171 13.86 -27.69 -2.22
C SER A 171 15.17 -28.44 -2.49
N GLN A 172 15.41 -28.94 -3.71
CA GLN A 172 16.69 -29.54 -4.08
C GLN A 172 17.81 -28.49 -4.13
N LYS A 173 17.52 -27.28 -4.62
CA LYS A 173 18.49 -26.19 -4.70
C LYS A 173 18.79 -25.59 -3.32
N ASN A 174 17.76 -25.38 -2.51
CA ASN A 174 17.85 -24.88 -1.15
C ASN A 174 16.72 -25.50 -0.32
N PRO A 175 17.00 -26.50 0.52
CA PRO A 175 15.98 -27.11 1.38
C PRO A 175 15.33 -26.13 2.35
N ALA A 176 16.03 -25.06 2.74
CA ALA A 176 15.59 -24.06 3.71
C ALA A 176 14.84 -22.87 3.09
N TYR A 177 14.58 -22.87 1.77
CA TYR A 177 14.04 -21.68 1.07
C TYR A 177 12.77 -21.08 1.70
N GLN A 178 11.85 -21.91 2.23
CA GLN A 178 10.66 -21.40 2.91
C GLN A 178 10.96 -20.79 4.28
N HIS A 179 11.92 -21.38 5.02
CA HIS A 179 12.40 -20.82 6.27
C HIS A 179 13.09 -19.48 6.02
N ASN A 180 13.99 -19.40 5.04
CA ASN A 180 14.63 -18.14 4.65
C ASN A 180 13.61 -17.04 4.30
N ALA A 181 12.53 -17.39 3.59
CA ALA A 181 11.47 -16.44 3.26
C ALA A 181 10.64 -16.01 4.50
N ALA A 182 10.41 -16.92 5.44
CA ALA A 182 9.75 -16.60 6.71
C ALA A 182 10.66 -15.73 7.61
N ASP A 183 11.94 -16.09 7.71
CA ASP A 183 12.96 -15.39 8.50
C ASP A 183 13.17 -13.96 7.99
N ARG A 184 13.10 -13.74 6.67
CA ARG A 184 13.07 -12.40 6.09
C ARG A 184 11.92 -11.56 6.63
N CYS A 185 10.71 -12.13 6.67
CA CYS A 185 9.53 -11.41 7.17
C CYS A 185 9.64 -11.11 8.67
N SER A 186 10.08 -12.09 9.47
CA SER A 186 10.21 -11.90 10.91
C SER A 186 11.32 -10.92 11.27
N SER A 187 12.50 -11.04 10.65
CA SER A 187 13.64 -10.16 10.90
C SER A 187 13.33 -8.73 10.48
N LEU A 188 12.62 -8.54 9.37
CA LEU A 188 12.18 -7.22 8.93
C LEU A 188 11.22 -6.57 9.94
N ALA A 189 10.24 -7.32 10.45
CA ALA A 189 9.32 -6.82 11.47
C ALA A 189 10.07 -6.44 12.76
N GLU A 190 10.98 -7.30 13.22
CA GLU A 190 11.80 -7.04 14.41
C GLU A 190 12.71 -5.81 14.25
N ALA A 191 13.25 -5.59 13.05
CA ALA A 191 14.07 -4.41 12.75
C ALA A 191 13.21 -3.13 12.83
N ILE A 192 12.09 -3.08 12.10
CA ILE A 192 11.19 -1.90 12.09
C ILE A 192 10.64 -1.60 13.49
N GLU A 193 10.34 -2.63 14.28
CA GLU A 193 9.85 -2.47 15.65
C GLU A 193 10.87 -1.73 16.55
N LYS A 194 12.16 -1.89 16.28
CA LYS A 194 13.26 -1.28 17.04
C LYS A 194 13.69 0.11 16.55
N TRP A 195 13.20 0.56 15.39
CA TRP A 195 13.55 1.88 14.86
C TRP A 195 13.30 2.99 15.90
N PRO A 196 14.17 4.01 16.01
CA PRO A 196 14.09 5.00 17.09
C PRO A 196 12.74 5.74 17.19
N SER A 197 12.10 6.00 16.05
CA SER A 197 10.78 6.64 16.00
C SER A 197 9.61 5.72 16.38
N LYS A 198 9.85 4.40 16.46
CA LYS A 198 8.82 3.37 16.64
C LYS A 198 7.62 3.57 15.70
N PRO A 199 7.86 3.58 14.37
CA PRO A 199 6.80 3.86 13.42
C PRO A 199 5.77 2.74 13.47
N ARG A 200 4.49 3.09 13.34
CA ARG A 200 3.43 2.10 13.08
C ARG A 200 3.77 1.38 11.78
N PHE A 201 3.54 0.08 11.72
CA PHE A 201 3.83 -0.64 10.48
C PHE A 201 2.90 -1.81 10.23
N TYR A 202 2.86 -2.21 8.95
CA TYR A 202 2.42 -3.54 8.56
C TYR A 202 3.39 -4.14 7.53
N LEU A 203 3.52 -5.47 7.57
CA LEU A 203 4.01 -6.30 6.49
C LEU A 203 2.84 -7.05 5.87
N GLU A 204 2.70 -6.97 4.54
CA GLU A 204 1.67 -7.69 3.80
C GLU A 204 2.23 -8.97 3.18
N ASN A 205 1.44 -10.03 3.29
CA ASN A 205 1.66 -11.27 2.57
C ASN A 205 0.30 -11.98 2.40
N PRO A 206 0.13 -12.87 1.39
CA PRO A 206 -1.06 -13.70 1.33
C PRO A 206 -1.31 -14.47 2.64
N GLU A 207 -2.50 -14.32 3.22
CA GLU A 207 -2.88 -15.01 4.48
C GLU A 207 -2.79 -16.53 4.32
N THR A 208 -3.05 -17.00 3.10
CA THR A 208 -3.09 -18.42 2.76
C THR A 208 -1.69 -19.04 2.60
N GLY A 209 -0.60 -18.27 2.70
CA GLY A 209 0.77 -18.75 2.56
C GLY A 209 1.30 -19.62 3.70
N ALA A 210 2.55 -20.05 3.59
CA ALA A 210 3.25 -20.84 4.60
C ALA A 210 3.71 -20.01 5.82
N LEU A 211 3.68 -18.68 5.73
CA LEU A 211 4.19 -17.77 6.77
C LEU A 211 3.54 -18.00 8.13
N LYS A 212 2.21 -18.20 8.14
CA LYS A 212 1.44 -18.51 9.36
C LYS A 212 1.94 -19.75 10.11
N LYS A 213 2.47 -20.74 9.38
CA LYS A 213 3.01 -21.97 9.95
C LYS A 213 4.48 -21.81 10.39
N LEU A 214 5.26 -21.05 9.62
CA LEU A 214 6.70 -20.95 9.80
C LEU A 214 7.13 -19.87 10.80
N TRP A 215 6.30 -18.84 11.03
CA TRP A 215 6.57 -17.76 11.97
C TRP A 215 5.43 -17.56 12.96
N ARG A 216 4.37 -16.84 12.57
CA ARG A 216 3.15 -16.64 13.38
C ARG A 216 1.97 -16.26 12.47
N GLY A 217 0.75 -16.37 12.99
CA GLY A 217 -0.44 -15.88 12.30
C GLY A 217 -0.42 -14.36 12.07
N PRO A 218 -1.09 -13.87 11.01
CA PRO A 218 -1.25 -12.43 10.81
C PRO A 218 -2.11 -11.85 11.93
N ASP A 219 -1.87 -10.58 12.25
CA ASP A 219 -2.66 -9.83 13.25
C ASP A 219 -4.03 -9.43 12.69
N PHE A 220 -4.09 -9.17 11.38
CA PHE A 220 -5.33 -8.89 10.66
C PHE A 220 -5.34 -9.57 9.30
N ASP A 221 -6.54 -9.73 8.76
CA ASP A 221 -6.75 -10.17 7.39
C ASP A 221 -7.87 -9.36 6.75
N PHE A 222 -7.88 -9.32 5.42
CA PHE A 222 -8.94 -8.65 4.66
C PHE A 222 -9.04 -9.17 3.23
N ASP A 223 -10.14 -8.83 2.57
CA ASP A 223 -10.29 -8.87 1.13
C ASP A 223 -10.35 -7.44 0.56
N PRO A 224 -9.84 -7.17 -0.67
CA PRO A 224 -9.88 -5.85 -1.29
C PRO A 224 -11.28 -5.19 -1.27
N CYS A 225 -12.33 -5.98 -1.52
CA CYS A 225 -13.72 -5.51 -1.46
C CYS A 225 -14.15 -5.00 -0.08
N ASP A 226 -13.45 -5.35 1.00
CA ASP A 226 -13.73 -4.82 2.34
C ASP A 226 -13.45 -3.31 2.45
N TYR A 227 -12.63 -2.77 1.54
CA TYR A 227 -12.23 -1.35 1.52
C TYR A 227 -12.64 -0.61 0.24
N GLY A 228 -13.41 -1.24 -0.64
CA GLY A 228 -13.81 -0.63 -1.90
C GLY A 228 -14.60 0.68 -1.75
N GLY A 229 -15.34 0.84 -0.66
CA GLY A 229 -16.12 2.04 -0.37
C GLY A 229 -15.30 3.24 0.12
N TYR A 230 -13.97 3.11 0.14
CA TYR A 230 -13.06 4.27 0.26
C TYR A 230 -12.72 4.89 -1.10
N LEU A 231 -13.09 4.22 -2.20
CA LEU A 231 -12.97 4.74 -3.56
C LEU A 231 -14.28 5.44 -3.97
N PRO A 232 -14.21 6.42 -4.89
CA PRO A 232 -15.42 7.09 -5.37
C PRO A 232 -16.34 6.11 -6.10
N LYS A 233 -17.65 6.36 -6.06
CA LYS A 233 -18.63 5.54 -6.83
C LYS A 233 -18.36 5.56 -8.33
N SER A 234 -17.73 6.63 -8.82
CA SER A 234 -17.30 6.80 -10.21
C SER A 234 -15.89 6.24 -10.48
N ASP A 235 -15.30 5.47 -9.55
CA ASP A 235 -13.98 4.89 -9.72
C ASP A 235 -13.90 4.10 -11.03
N PRO A 236 -12.99 4.48 -11.95
CA PRO A 236 -12.88 3.78 -13.22
C PRO A 236 -12.26 2.40 -13.00
N LYS A 237 -12.66 1.46 -13.85
CA LYS A 237 -12.02 0.14 -13.91
C LYS A 237 -10.53 0.31 -14.30
N PRO A 238 -9.56 -0.19 -13.51
CA PRO A 238 -8.16 -0.16 -13.87
C PRO A 238 -7.87 -0.89 -15.19
N SER A 239 -6.88 -0.41 -15.95
CA SER A 239 -6.43 -1.04 -17.20
C SER A 239 -5.85 -2.45 -17.00
N SER A 240 -5.40 -2.77 -15.78
CA SER A 240 -4.93 -4.09 -15.36
C SER A 240 -6.03 -5.16 -15.29
N GLY A 241 -7.30 -4.76 -15.48
CA GLY A 241 -8.43 -5.69 -15.57
C GLY A 241 -9.08 -6.04 -14.22
N PHE A 242 -8.55 -5.52 -13.11
CA PHE A 242 -9.24 -5.53 -11.81
C PHE A 242 -10.56 -4.77 -11.88
N PRO A 243 -11.56 -5.11 -11.04
CA PRO A 243 -12.82 -4.39 -11.02
C PRO A 243 -12.67 -3.01 -10.38
N ALA A 244 -13.57 -2.10 -10.74
CA ALA A 244 -13.72 -0.81 -10.06
C ALA A 244 -13.99 -1.00 -8.56
N MET A 245 -13.67 0.02 -7.77
CA MET A 245 -13.77 0.04 -6.32
C MET A 245 -13.10 -1.16 -5.63
N ASP A 246 -12.10 -1.77 -6.27
CA ASP A 246 -11.44 -2.99 -5.79
C ASP A 246 -12.45 -4.08 -5.38
N ALA A 247 -13.54 -4.21 -6.14
CA ALA A 247 -14.66 -5.12 -5.88
C ALA A 247 -14.32 -6.61 -6.15
N TYR A 248 -13.25 -7.12 -5.55
CA TYR A 248 -12.80 -8.50 -5.68
C TYR A 248 -12.31 -9.08 -4.34
N LYS A 249 -12.23 -10.41 -4.29
CA LYS A 249 -11.63 -11.15 -3.17
C LYS A 249 -10.20 -11.54 -3.48
N LYS A 250 -9.35 -11.38 -2.47
CA LYS A 250 -7.95 -11.79 -2.44
C LYS A 250 -7.58 -11.79 -0.96
N ARG A 251 -7.68 -12.95 -0.32
CA ARG A 251 -7.43 -13.07 1.10
C ARG A 251 -5.99 -12.69 1.42
N THR A 252 -5.81 -11.54 2.06
CA THR A 252 -4.53 -10.93 2.40
C THR A 252 -4.37 -10.92 3.92
N GLY A 253 -3.14 -11.17 4.40
CA GLY A 253 -2.77 -11.09 5.81
C GLY A 253 -1.83 -9.92 6.08
N LEU A 254 -1.94 -9.36 7.29
CA LEU A 254 -1.13 -8.25 7.77
C LEU A 254 -0.44 -8.65 9.08
N TRP A 255 0.87 -8.50 9.13
CA TRP A 255 1.68 -8.59 10.34
C TRP A 255 2.06 -7.19 10.75
N THR A 256 1.61 -6.75 11.91
CA THR A 256 1.60 -5.34 12.31
C THR A 256 2.37 -5.13 13.62
N GLY A 257 2.76 -3.90 13.88
CA GLY A 257 3.43 -3.54 15.13
C GLY A 257 3.34 -2.05 15.46
N ASN A 258 3.92 -1.68 16.61
CA ASN A 258 3.99 -0.29 17.10
C ASN A 258 2.64 0.45 17.15
N GLY A 259 1.55 -0.29 17.43
CA GLY A 259 0.21 0.29 17.55
C GLY A 259 -0.42 0.67 16.21
N PHE A 260 -0.12 -0.07 15.13
CA PHE A 260 -0.86 0.01 13.87
C PHE A 260 -2.38 -0.03 14.11
N ARG A 261 -3.10 0.86 13.42
CA ARG A 261 -4.55 0.97 13.53
C ARG A 261 -5.20 0.38 12.28
N MET A 262 -5.81 -0.79 12.43
CA MET A 262 -6.58 -1.42 11.36
C MET A 262 -7.79 -0.53 11.01
N PRO A 263 -7.93 -0.07 9.76
CA PRO A 263 -9.07 0.75 9.38
C PRO A 263 -10.39 -0.04 9.42
N PRO A 264 -11.53 0.62 9.69
CA PRO A 264 -12.84 -0.02 9.61
C PRO A 264 -13.21 -0.31 8.15
N HIS A 265 -13.95 -1.39 7.93
CA HIS A 265 -14.39 -1.79 6.61
C HIS A 265 -15.43 -0.82 6.03
N ARG A 266 -15.36 -0.62 4.71
CA ARG A 266 -16.39 -0.01 3.86
C ARG A 266 -16.62 -0.91 2.67
N LYS A 267 -17.37 -1.98 2.93
CA LYS A 267 -17.49 -3.09 2.00
C LYS A 267 -18.26 -2.68 0.76
N VAL A 268 -17.80 -3.16 -0.39
CA VAL A 268 -18.55 -3.14 -1.65
C VAL A 268 -18.92 -4.56 -2.04
N LYS A 269 -19.98 -4.69 -2.83
CA LYS A 269 -20.36 -5.98 -3.41
C LYS A 269 -19.27 -6.44 -4.36
N VAL A 270 -18.87 -7.71 -4.26
CA VAL A 270 -17.92 -8.33 -5.19
C VAL A 270 -18.51 -8.31 -6.60
N ASP A 271 -17.69 -7.92 -7.58
CA ASP A 271 -18.03 -8.02 -8.99
C ASP A 271 -18.12 -9.50 -9.40
N ALA A 272 -19.33 -9.96 -9.68
CA ALA A 272 -19.60 -11.34 -10.08
C ALA A 272 -18.98 -11.70 -11.45
N ALA A 273 -18.70 -10.70 -12.31
CA ALA A 273 -18.03 -10.93 -13.58
C ALA A 273 -16.52 -11.16 -13.43
N PHE A 274 -15.95 -10.81 -12.27
CA PHE A 274 -14.53 -11.00 -12.02
C PHE A 274 -14.20 -12.46 -11.69
N LYS A 275 -13.47 -13.12 -12.60
CA LYS A 275 -13.11 -14.55 -12.50
C LYS A 275 -12.01 -14.85 -11.47
N GLY A 276 -11.66 -13.88 -10.62
CA GLY A 276 -10.65 -13.98 -9.57
C GLY A 276 -9.26 -13.50 -10.00
N VAL A 277 -8.39 -13.22 -9.03
CA VAL A 277 -7.06 -12.61 -9.25
C VAL A 277 -6.17 -13.47 -10.16
N VAL A 278 -6.28 -14.80 -10.07
CA VAL A 278 -5.54 -15.74 -10.93
C VAL A 278 -5.93 -15.63 -12.41
N SER A 279 -7.10 -15.06 -12.72
CA SER A 279 -7.54 -14.83 -14.11
C SER A 279 -6.86 -13.64 -14.77
N ILE A 280 -6.26 -12.74 -13.98
CA ILE A 280 -5.45 -11.61 -14.47
C ILE A 280 -4.12 -12.13 -15.00
N GLY A 281 -4.10 -12.80 -16.16
CA GLY A 281 -2.87 -13.10 -16.90
C GLY A 281 -2.54 -14.57 -17.18
N ARG A 282 -2.96 -15.05 -18.36
CA ARG A 282 -2.32 -16.15 -19.09
C ARG A 282 -1.41 -15.64 -20.24
N GLY A 283 -0.61 -14.58 -20.02
CA GLY A 283 0.34 -14.09 -21.04
C GLY A 283 1.41 -13.17 -20.44
N GLU A 284 2.60 -13.15 -21.05
CA GLU A 284 3.90 -12.73 -20.50
C GLU A 284 4.02 -11.31 -19.90
N GLY A 285 4.95 -11.17 -18.95
CA GLY A 285 5.74 -9.96 -18.69
C GLY A 285 5.25 -8.96 -17.64
N THR A 286 3.97 -8.60 -17.62
CA THR A 286 3.49 -7.41 -16.86
C THR A 286 2.48 -7.70 -15.73
N LYS A 287 1.97 -8.92 -15.65
CA LYS A 287 0.70 -9.20 -14.94
C LYS A 287 0.86 -9.72 -13.51
N GLU A 288 2.03 -10.25 -13.15
CA GLU A 288 2.32 -10.65 -11.78
C GLU A 288 2.50 -9.44 -10.87
N ALA A 289 3.14 -8.38 -11.38
CA ALA A 289 3.24 -7.08 -10.72
C ALA A 289 1.86 -6.49 -10.40
N ASP A 290 0.90 -6.63 -11.34
CA ASP A 290 -0.48 -6.18 -11.14
C ASP A 290 -1.21 -6.95 -10.03
N ARG A 291 -0.93 -8.24 -9.87
CA ARG A 291 -1.55 -9.08 -8.82
C ARG A 291 -0.99 -8.80 -7.43
N SER A 292 0.21 -8.24 -7.33
CA SER A 292 0.85 -7.82 -6.08
C SER A 292 0.53 -6.39 -5.67
N LEU A 293 -0.22 -5.65 -6.48
CA LEU A 293 -0.61 -4.27 -6.15
C LEU A 293 -1.40 -4.19 -4.83
N THR A 294 -1.08 -3.18 -4.03
CA THR A 294 -1.86 -2.84 -2.83
C THR A 294 -3.24 -2.36 -3.28
N PRO A 295 -4.35 -2.90 -2.73
CA PRO A 295 -5.68 -2.39 -3.05
C PRO A 295 -5.79 -0.90 -2.74
N ARG A 296 -6.29 -0.11 -3.69
CA ARG A 296 -6.36 1.36 -3.62
C ARG A 296 -7.23 1.81 -2.46
N GLY A 297 -8.40 1.20 -2.29
CA GLY A 297 -9.30 1.51 -1.18
C GLY A 297 -8.64 1.25 0.18
N PHE A 298 -7.87 0.16 0.28
CA PHE A 298 -7.13 -0.17 1.50
C PHE A 298 -6.00 0.84 1.77
N ALA A 299 -5.22 1.21 0.75
CA ALA A 299 -4.15 2.21 0.91
C ALA A 299 -4.69 3.56 1.42
N ILE A 300 -5.80 4.03 0.85
CA ILE A 300 -6.50 5.25 1.32
C ILE A 300 -6.92 5.10 2.78
N ALA A 301 -7.56 3.98 3.13
CA ALA A 301 -8.03 3.73 4.48
C ALA A 301 -6.87 3.69 5.49
N VAL A 302 -5.77 3.00 5.18
CA VAL A 302 -4.59 2.95 6.05
C VAL A 302 -4.05 4.35 6.32
N CYS A 303 -3.88 5.17 5.28
CA CYS A 303 -3.44 6.56 5.43
C CYS A 303 -4.37 7.34 6.37
N ILE A 304 -5.68 7.30 6.11
CA ILE A 304 -6.69 8.01 6.91
C ILE A 304 -6.61 7.64 8.40
N TYR A 305 -6.45 6.37 8.75
CA TYR A 305 -6.52 5.92 10.15
C TYR A 305 -5.17 5.93 10.88
N ASN A 306 -4.05 5.92 10.14
CA ASN A 306 -2.71 5.91 10.72
C ASN A 306 -1.99 7.27 10.65
N ALA A 307 -2.48 8.25 9.89
CA ALA A 307 -1.95 9.62 9.85
C ALA A 307 -2.19 10.42 11.16
N ALA A 308 -3.17 10.03 11.97
CA ALA A 308 -3.54 10.73 13.19
C ALA A 308 -2.58 10.48 14.36
N ASP A 309 -1.97 11.54 14.87
CA ASP A 309 -0.90 11.53 15.89
C ASP A 309 -1.39 11.61 17.35
N GLU A 310 -2.71 11.53 17.63
CA GLU A 310 -3.26 11.79 18.97
C GLU A 310 -2.68 10.93 20.13
N ASP A 311 -2.03 9.81 19.82
CA ASP A 311 -1.43 8.92 20.83
C ASP A 311 0.11 9.06 20.97
N ARG A 312 0.78 9.85 20.13
CA ARG A 312 2.20 10.17 20.36
C ARG A 312 2.26 11.28 21.41
N GLN A 313 2.21 10.91 22.69
CA GLN A 313 2.82 11.72 23.74
C GLN A 313 4.30 11.89 23.39
N VAL A 314 4.61 12.95 22.63
CA VAL A 314 5.79 13.80 22.75
C VAL A 314 7.03 13.06 23.27
N TYR A 315 7.64 12.21 22.44
CA TYR A 315 9.09 12.04 22.50
C TYR A 315 9.68 13.20 21.70
N ASP A 316 9.66 14.41 22.30
CA ASP A 316 10.34 15.61 21.80
C ASP A 316 11.85 15.39 21.92
N MET A 317 12.40 14.51 21.09
CA MET A 317 13.82 14.48 20.77
C MET A 317 14.08 15.61 19.77
N ARG A 318 13.83 16.86 20.18
CA ARG A 318 14.41 18.00 19.50
C ARG A 318 15.92 17.81 19.55
N PRO A 319 16.65 17.86 18.43
CA PRO A 319 18.10 18.02 18.46
C PRO A 319 18.37 19.29 19.26
N SER A 320 19.00 19.15 20.42
CA SER A 320 19.43 20.30 21.22
C SER A 320 20.38 21.13 20.35
N SER A 321 19.87 22.20 19.75
CA SER A 321 20.66 23.29 19.18
C SER A 321 21.30 24.11 20.30
N ARG A 322 21.99 23.46 21.23
CA ARG A 322 23.00 24.12 22.06
C ARG A 322 24.26 24.20 21.22
N GLN A 323 24.39 25.31 20.50
CA GLN A 323 25.72 25.77 20.16
C GLN A 323 26.54 25.90 21.45
N PRO A 324 27.82 25.48 21.47
CA PRO A 324 28.70 25.81 22.58
C PRO A 324 28.92 27.32 22.54
N SER A 325 28.14 28.07 23.31
CA SER A 325 28.42 29.48 23.54
C SER A 325 29.79 29.58 24.19
N GLY A 326 30.68 30.27 23.48
CA GLY A 326 32.07 30.50 23.86
C GLY A 326 32.23 30.98 25.30
N GLY A 327 33.42 30.69 25.83
CA GLY A 327 33.76 30.93 27.21
C GLY A 327 33.58 32.38 27.66
N ARG A 328 33.33 32.51 28.96
CA ARG A 328 33.92 33.57 29.77
C ARG A 328 34.63 32.93 30.96
N PRO A 329 35.85 33.37 31.28
CA PRO A 329 36.59 32.89 32.44
C PRO A 329 36.11 33.62 33.70
N GLY A 330 36.16 32.92 34.84
CA GLY A 330 36.27 33.56 36.15
C GLY A 330 35.11 33.29 37.11
N ALA A 331 35.36 32.41 38.08
CA ALA A 331 35.11 32.61 39.52
C ALA A 331 35.34 31.29 40.28
N ALA A 332 36.57 30.78 40.28
CA ALA A 332 36.99 29.70 41.18
C ALA A 332 38.50 29.78 41.42
N ALA A 333 38.94 30.90 42.00
CA ALA A 333 40.27 31.00 42.62
C ALA A 333 40.23 32.16 43.62
N ARG A 334 39.77 31.90 44.84
CA ARG A 334 40.16 32.59 46.08
C ARG A 334 39.53 31.89 47.27
N ALA A 335 40.16 30.79 47.66
CA ALA A 335 40.06 30.22 48.99
C ALA A 335 41.43 29.63 49.34
N ALA A 336 42.38 30.53 49.57
CA ALA A 336 43.61 30.23 50.29
C ALA A 336 44.09 31.55 50.91
N GLU A 337 44.43 31.47 52.20
CA GLU A 337 45.35 32.37 52.90
C GLU A 337 44.75 33.62 53.58
N VAL A 338 44.20 33.42 54.78
CA VAL A 338 44.50 34.28 55.94
C VAL A 338 44.67 33.38 57.17
N GLU A 339 45.91 32.96 57.40
CA GLU A 339 46.45 32.66 58.73
C GLU A 339 47.81 33.35 58.83
N ARG A 340 47.78 34.64 59.21
CA ARG A 340 48.74 35.36 60.08
C ARG A 340 48.38 36.82 60.19
#